data_AF-A0A1B9NG02-F1
#
_entry.id   AF-A0A1B9NG02-F1
#
_cell.length_a   1.000
_cell.length_b   1.000
_cell.length_c   1.000
_cell.angle_alpha   90.00
_cell.angle_beta   90.00
_cell.angle_gamma   90.00
#
_symmetry.space_group_name_H-M   'P 1'
#
loop_
_entity.id
_entity.type
_entity.pdbx_description
1 polymer ?
#
loop_
_entity_poly.entity_id
_entity_poly.type
_entity_poly.pdbx_seq_one_letter_code
_entity_poly.pdbx_strand_id
1 'polypeptide(L)'
;MTILVGETTTQVVVKAYTTLGIEGLTLEVKGRVARLHRATVYWAYEAGAWVISFVQLTGPILKADGTESRRMLHESTRPADDSRRQSGVATPPEIVEAALAHMPDWKPEINETRYPRDAERKTSL
;
A
#
# COMPACT_ATOMS: atom_id res chain seq x y z
N MET A 1 -6.54 13.74 -4.16
CA MET A 1 -7.52 14.42 -5.05
C MET A 1 -8.34 15.38 -4.20
N THR A 2 -8.81 16.50 -4.75
CA THR A 2 -9.53 17.54 -3.98
C THR A 2 -10.93 17.72 -4.53
N ILE A 3 -11.95 17.71 -3.67
CA ILE A 3 -13.33 18.07 -3.98
C ILE A 3 -13.63 19.42 -3.34
N LEU A 4 -14.25 20.32 -4.08
CA LEU A 4 -14.79 21.57 -3.55
C LEU A 4 -16.31 21.44 -3.39
N VAL A 5 -16.81 21.63 -2.17
CA VAL A 5 -18.25 21.69 -1.89
C VAL A 5 -18.54 23.00 -1.17
N GLY A 6 -19.00 24.01 -1.92
CA GLY A 6 -19.16 25.37 -1.41
C GLY A 6 -17.80 25.97 -0.99
N GLU A 7 -17.70 26.47 0.24
CA GLU A 7 -16.43 26.99 0.81
C GLU A 7 -15.55 25.88 1.44
N THR A 8 -16.03 24.63 1.47
CA THR A 8 -15.30 23.52 2.09
C THR A 8 -14.45 22.78 1.06
N THR A 9 -13.15 22.67 1.34
CA THR A 9 -12.23 21.83 0.58
C THR A 9 -12.11 20.46 1.25
N THR A 10 -12.59 19.41 0.58
CA THR A 10 -12.42 18.03 1.04
C THR A 10 -11.27 17.37 0.30
N GLN A 11 -10.27 16.90 1.03
CA GLN A 11 -9.20 16.08 0.47
C GLN A 11 -9.60 14.61 0.47
N VAL A 12 -9.61 13.99 -0.71
CA VAL A 12 -9.87 12.57 -0.91
C VAL A 12 -8.54 11.86 -1.16
N VAL A 13 -8.25 10.87 -0.33
CA VAL A 13 -7.11 9.96 -0.46
C VAL A 13 -7.62 8.59 -0.90
N VAL A 14 -7.19 8.12 -2.06
CA VAL A 14 -7.54 6.80 -2.58
C VAL A 14 -6.36 5.86 -2.37
N LYS A 15 -6.64 4.67 -1.84
CA LYS A 15 -5.66 3.63 -1.58
C LYS A 15 -6.09 2.32 -2.20
N ALA A 16 -5.13 1.53 -2.64
CA ALA A 16 -5.34 0.17 -3.13
C ALA A 16 -4.25 -0.74 -2.54
N TYR A 17 -4.40 -2.05 -2.70
CA TYR A 17 -3.33 -2.99 -2.37
C TYR A 17 -3.24 -4.11 -3.39
N THR A 18 -2.02 -4.57 -3.63
CA THR A 18 -1.71 -5.75 -4.45
C THR A 18 -0.96 -6.75 -3.58
N THR A 19 -1.26 -8.04 -3.73
CA THR A 19 -0.53 -9.11 -3.03
C THR A 19 0.29 -9.91 -4.03
N LEU A 20 1.59 -10.02 -3.76
CA LEU A 20 2.54 -10.79 -4.56
C LEU A 20 2.94 -12.05 -3.78
N GLY A 21 2.86 -13.21 -4.43
CA GLY A 21 3.51 -14.43 -3.96
C GLY A 21 5.01 -14.35 -4.24
N ILE A 22 5.83 -14.74 -3.27
CA ILE A 22 7.29 -14.68 -3.37
C ILE A 22 7.85 -16.08 -3.15
N GLU A 23 8.71 -16.51 -4.05
CA GLU A 23 9.44 -17.77 -3.96
C GLU A 23 10.95 -17.50 -3.96
N GLY A 24 11.69 -18.21 -3.11
CA GLY A 24 13.15 -18.21 -3.12
C GLY A 24 13.85 -16.97 -2.53
N LEU A 25 13.14 -15.92 -2.14
CA LEU A 25 13.76 -14.70 -1.59
C LEU A 25 13.97 -14.82 -0.07
N THR A 26 15.19 -14.54 0.38
CA THR A 26 15.55 -14.47 1.81
C THR A 26 16.10 -13.10 2.13
N LEU A 27 15.71 -12.53 3.27
CA LEU A 27 16.08 -11.16 3.65
C LEU A 27 16.44 -11.07 5.13
N GLU A 28 17.44 -10.25 5.45
CA GLU A 28 17.83 -9.94 6.83
C GLU A 28 17.18 -8.63 7.30
N VAL A 29 16.34 -8.71 8.34
CA VAL A 29 15.67 -7.55 8.97
C VAL A 29 16.05 -7.48 10.44
N LYS A 30 16.75 -6.41 10.83
CA LYS A 30 17.09 -6.13 12.24
C LYS A 30 17.76 -7.35 12.92
N GLY A 31 18.73 -7.97 12.23
CA GLY A 31 19.47 -9.14 12.71
C GLY A 31 18.70 -10.47 12.66
N ARG A 32 17.59 -10.55 11.92
CA ARG A 32 16.81 -11.78 11.72
C ARG A 32 16.73 -12.09 10.24
N VAL A 33 17.10 -13.31 9.87
CA VAL A 33 16.95 -13.79 8.49
C VAL A 33 15.55 -14.38 8.34
N ALA A 34 14.82 -14.01 7.29
CA ALA A 34 13.49 -14.56 7.00
C ALA A 34 13.39 -14.95 5.52
N ARG A 35 12.72 -16.07 5.25
CA ARG A 35 12.34 -16.46 3.88
C ARG A 35 10.99 -15.82 3.57
N LEU A 36 10.94 -14.97 2.55
CA LEU A 36 9.73 -14.26 2.18
C LEU A 36 8.81 -15.18 1.38
N HIS A 37 7.53 -15.19 1.74
CA HIS A 37 6.47 -15.90 1.01
C HIS A 37 5.50 -14.93 0.35
N ARG A 38 5.38 -13.71 0.88
CA ARG A 38 4.39 -12.74 0.43
C ARG A 38 4.87 -11.30 0.63
N ALA A 39 4.55 -10.45 -0.34
CA ALA A 39 4.58 -9.00 -0.17
C ALA A 39 3.19 -8.42 -0.46
N THR A 40 2.68 -7.59 0.46
CA THR A 40 1.49 -6.77 0.22
C THR A 40 1.94 -5.35 -0.07
N VAL A 41 1.75 -4.92 -1.30
CA VAL A 41 2.08 -3.58 -1.78
C VAL A 41 0.88 -2.68 -1.55
N TYR A 42 1.07 -1.59 -0.81
CA TYR A 42 0.05 -0.58 -0.59
C TYR A 42 0.29 0.59 -1.52
N TRP A 43 -0.71 0.90 -2.34
CA TRP A 43 -0.69 1.98 -3.31
C TRP A 43 -1.46 3.19 -2.80
N ALA A 44 -0.97 4.38 -3.11
CA ALA A 44 -1.69 5.63 -2.96
C ALA A 44 -1.83 6.30 -4.33
N TYR A 45 -2.99 6.89 -4.61
CA TYR A 45 -3.18 7.69 -5.83
C TYR A 45 -2.85 9.15 -5.54
N GLU A 46 -1.70 9.61 -6.02
CA GLU A 46 -1.14 10.93 -5.74
C GLU A 46 -0.76 11.61 -7.06
N ALA A 47 -1.09 12.90 -7.18
CA ALA A 47 -0.74 13.72 -8.36
C ALA A 47 -1.09 13.10 -9.74
N GLY A 48 -2.14 12.26 -9.82
CA GLY A 48 -2.58 11.64 -11.07
C GLY A 48 -1.90 10.31 -11.41
N ALA A 49 -1.12 9.74 -10.49
CA ALA A 49 -0.46 8.45 -10.66
C ALA A 49 -0.59 7.57 -9.42
N TRP A 50 -0.48 6.25 -9.61
CA TRP A 50 -0.29 5.32 -8.50
C TRP A 50 1.16 5.34 -8.06
N VAL A 51 1.36 5.48 -6.76
CA VAL A 51 2.68 5.41 -6.13
C VAL A 51 2.67 4.35 -5.04
N ILE A 52 3.79 3.67 -4.84
CA ILE A 52 3.96 2.73 -3.74
C ILE A 52 4.05 3.55 -2.45
N SER A 53 3.07 3.39 -1.56
CA SER A 53 3.07 4.04 -0.24
C SER A 53 3.97 3.30 0.75
N PHE A 54 3.84 1.97 0.81
CA PHE A 54 4.73 1.08 1.54
C PHE A 54 4.48 -0.37 1.11
N VAL A 55 5.40 -1.27 1.48
CA VAL A 55 5.26 -2.71 1.23
C VAL A 55 5.39 -3.46 2.54
N GLN A 56 4.40 -4.30 2.84
CA GLN A 56 4.46 -5.21 3.98
C GLN A 56 5.01 -6.57 3.55
N LEU A 57 6.19 -6.91 4.05
CA LEU A 57 6.87 -8.18 3.82
C LEU A 57 6.45 -9.21 4.86
N THR A 58 6.09 -10.41 4.42
CA THR A 58 5.69 -11.52 5.29
C THR A 58 6.43 -12.80 4.93
N GLY A 59 6.94 -13.50 5.95
CA GLY A 59 7.57 -14.80 5.79
C GLY A 59 8.12 -15.37 7.09
N PRO A 60 8.36 -16.69 7.18
CA PRO A 60 8.94 -17.29 8.37
C PRO A 60 10.37 -16.82 8.61
N ILE A 61 10.69 -16.57 9.89
CA ILE A 61 12.08 -16.34 10.33
C ILE A 61 12.83 -17.67 10.26
N LEU A 62 14.05 -17.66 9.75
CA LEU A 62 14.92 -18.83 9.70
C LEU A 62 15.67 -19.00 11.03
N LYS A 63 15.80 -20.24 11.48
CA LYS A 63 16.70 -20.61 12.58
C LYS A 63 18.13 -20.71 12.07
N ALA A 64 19.09 -20.86 12.99
CA ALA A 64 20.50 -21.00 12.66
C ALA A 64 20.81 -22.22 11.76
N ASP A 65 19.98 -23.26 11.84
CA ASP A 65 20.06 -24.47 11.00
C ASP A 65 19.40 -24.31 9.61
N GLY A 66 18.88 -23.11 9.29
CA GLY A 66 18.19 -22.82 8.03
C GLY A 66 16.74 -23.28 7.96
N THR A 67 16.20 -23.92 9.01
CA THR A 67 14.80 -24.34 9.07
C THR A 67 13.87 -23.16 9.37
N GLU A 68 12.64 -23.24 8.86
CA GLU A 68 11.61 -22.23 9.11
C GLU A 68 11.13 -22.29 10.57
N SER A 69 11.06 -21.13 11.21
CA SER A 69 10.47 -20.95 12.52
C SER A 69 8.95 -20.78 12.39
N ARG A 70 8.23 -21.09 13.47
CA ARG A 70 6.82 -20.71 13.63
C ARG A 70 6.63 -19.19 13.78
N ARG A 71 7.71 -18.45 14.07
CA ARG A 71 7.67 -16.99 14.15
C ARG A 71 7.72 -16.40 12.75
N MET A 72 6.77 -15.51 12.47
CA MET A 72 6.70 -14.79 11.21
C MET A 72 7.37 -13.43 11.34
N LEU A 73 8.09 -13.03 10.30
CA LEU A 73 8.44 -11.66 10.02
C LEU A 73 7.21 -10.95 9.45
N HIS A 74 6.90 -9.78 10.00
CA HIS A 74 5.98 -8.80 9.44
C HIS A 74 6.68 -7.45 9.49
N GLU A 75 7.23 -7.00 8.37
CA GLU A 75 7.99 -5.75 8.31
C GLU A 75 7.45 -4.84 7.21
N SER A 76 7.23 -3.57 7.56
CA SER A 76 6.86 -2.55 6.59
C SER A 76 8.11 -1.87 6.05
N THR A 77 8.21 -1.82 4.73
CA THR A 77 9.35 -1.28 3.98
C THR A 77 8.88 -0.21 3.00
N ARG A 78 9.81 0.61 2.51
CA ARG A 78 9.55 1.61 1.46
C ARG A 78 10.63 1.57 0.37
N PRO A 79 10.32 1.98 -0.86
CA PRO A 79 11.32 2.19 -1.91
C PRO A 79 12.40 3.18 -1.44
N ALA A 80 13.65 2.95 -1.84
CA ALA A 80 14.81 3.71 -1.36
C ALA A 80 14.80 5.19 -1.76
N ASP A 81 14.13 5.53 -2.87
CA ASP A 81 14.03 6.89 -3.42
C ASP A 81 13.02 7.79 -2.70
N ASP A 82 12.28 7.26 -1.72
CA ASP A 82 11.37 8.05 -0.90
C ASP A 82 12.18 8.91 0.08
N SER A 83 12.60 10.08 -0.39
CA SER A 83 13.43 11.11 0.29
C SER A 83 12.95 11.55 1.69
N ARG A 84 11.80 11.05 2.14
CA ARG A 84 11.23 11.31 3.46
C ARG A 84 11.34 10.06 4.34
N ARG A 85 12.36 10.06 5.20
CA ARG A 85 12.58 9.16 6.36
C ARG A 85 13.28 7.82 6.05
N GLN A 86 14.60 7.87 5.87
CA GLN A 86 15.44 6.67 5.99
C GLN A 86 15.70 6.35 7.47
N SER A 87 14.71 5.75 8.12
CA SER A 87 14.90 4.96 9.34
C SER A 87 14.04 3.70 9.22
N GLY A 88 14.46 2.78 8.35
CA GLY A 88 13.71 1.56 8.06
C GLY A 88 14.44 0.64 7.09
N VAL A 89 13.89 -0.57 6.90
CA VAL A 89 14.37 -1.52 5.89
C VAL A 89 13.84 -1.09 4.52
N ALA A 90 14.75 -0.97 3.54
CA ALA A 90 14.37 -0.68 2.16
C ALA A 90 13.61 -1.85 1.55
N THR A 91 12.62 -1.57 0.70
CA THR A 91 11.95 -2.61 -0.07
C THR A 91 12.94 -3.21 -1.06
N PRO A 92 13.07 -4.55 -1.13
CA PRO A 92 13.89 -5.22 -2.14
C PRO A 92 13.54 -4.77 -3.56
N PRO A 93 14.54 -4.47 -4.41
CA PRO A 93 14.30 -4.02 -5.79
C PRO A 93 13.43 -4.97 -6.60
N GLU A 94 13.59 -6.29 -6.42
CA GLU A 94 12.84 -7.31 -7.14
C GLU A 94 11.33 -7.24 -6.80
N ILE A 95 11.00 -6.87 -5.56
CA ILE A 95 9.62 -6.67 -5.13
C ILE A 95 9.08 -5.36 -5.70
N VAL A 96 9.90 -4.31 -5.80
CA VAL A 96 9.50 -3.04 -6.43
C VAL A 96 9.21 -3.25 -7.92
N GLU A 97 10.09 -3.94 -8.64
CA GLU A 97 9.90 -4.25 -10.06
C GLU A 97 8.63 -5.07 -10.30
N ALA A 98 8.43 -6.15 -9.53
CA ALA A 98 7.22 -6.95 -9.60
C ALA A 98 5.96 -6.14 -9.24
N ALA A 99 6.06 -5.26 -8.23
CA ALA A 99 4.95 -4.37 -7.87
C ALA A 99 4.57 -3.44 -9.02
N LEU A 100 5.55 -2.80 -9.66
CA LEU A 100 5.31 -1.88 -10.78
C LEU A 100 4.68 -2.59 -11.99
N ALA A 101 5.04 -3.84 -12.25
CA ALA A 101 4.40 -4.66 -13.28
C ALA A 101 2.93 -4.99 -12.98
N HIS A 102 2.53 -4.96 -11.71
CA HIS A 102 1.16 -5.20 -11.22
C HIS A 102 0.53 -3.95 -10.57
N MET A 103 0.94 -2.77 -11.04
CA MET A 103 0.35 -1.50 -10.63
C MET A 103 -1.14 -1.49 -11.00
N PRO A 104 -2.03 -0.92 -10.15
CA PRO A 104 -3.43 -0.78 -10.50
C PRO A 104 -3.62 -0.04 -11.84
N ASP A 105 -4.45 -0.60 -12.70
CA ASP A 105 -4.69 -0.15 -14.08
C ASP A 105 -5.87 0.82 -14.21
N TRP A 106 -6.65 0.99 -13.15
CA TRP A 106 -7.76 1.93 -13.07
C TRP A 106 -7.32 3.25 -12.43
N LYS A 107 -8.07 4.32 -12.72
CA LYS A 107 -7.88 5.64 -12.07
C LYS A 107 -9.12 5.97 -11.26
N PRO A 108 -8.99 6.49 -10.02
CA PRO A 108 -10.14 6.93 -9.27
C PRO A 108 -10.78 8.14 -9.95
N GLU A 109 -12.07 8.00 -10.27
CA GLU A 109 -12.91 9.08 -10.76
C GLU A 109 -13.89 9.47 -9.65
N ILE A 110 -14.01 10.77 -9.38
CA ILE A 110 -15.10 11.27 -8.55
C ILE A 110 -16.20 11.70 -9.50
N ASN A 111 -17.28 10.94 -9.52
CA ASN A 111 -18.53 11.46 -10.01
C ASN A 111 -19.04 12.47 -8.98
N GLU A 112 -19.01 13.76 -9.33
CA GLU A 112 -19.70 14.83 -8.60
C GLU A 112 -21.21 14.65 -8.72
N THR A 113 -21.74 13.50 -8.27
CA THR A 113 -23.15 13.37 -8.02
C THR A 113 -23.39 14.23 -6.79
N ARG A 114 -23.83 15.48 -6.99
CA ARG A 114 -24.35 16.30 -5.90
C ARG A 114 -25.44 15.45 -5.24
N TYR A 115 -25.19 14.95 -4.04
CA TYR A 115 -26.25 14.37 -3.23
C TYR A 115 -27.38 15.39 -3.19
N PRO A 116 -28.61 15.05 -3.58
CA PRO A 116 -29.72 15.98 -3.47
C PRO A 116 -29.84 16.34 -1.99
N ARG A 117 -29.50 17.59 -1.65
CA ARG A 117 -29.61 18.10 -0.27
C ARG A 117 -31.06 18.32 0.14
N ASP A 118 -32.00 18.17 -0.78
CA ASP A 118 -33.41 18.43 -0.52
C ASP A 118 -34.24 17.19 -0.93
N ALA A 119 -34.23 16.17 -0.09
CA ALA A 119 -35.51 15.50 0.15
C ALA A 119 -36.31 16.47 1.02
N GLU A 120 -36.98 17.44 0.39
CA GLU A 120 -38.06 18.17 1.03
C GLU A 120 -38.94 17.11 1.70
N ARG A 121 -38.92 17.08 3.04
CA ARG A 121 -39.96 16.39 3.78
C ARG A 121 -41.27 17.01 3.29
N LYS A 122 -42.01 16.30 2.45
CA LYS A 122 -43.42 16.57 2.22
C LYS A 122 -44.11 16.48 3.58
N THR A 123 -44.21 17.61 4.26
CA THR A 123 -45.22 17.82 5.30
C THR A 123 -46.54 17.79 4.57
N SER A 124 -47.15 16.60 4.49
CA SER A 124 -48.53 16.46 4.06
C SER A 124 -49.39 16.78 5.27
N LEU A 125 -50.24 17.78 5.08
CA LEU A 125 -51.29 18.27 5.98
C LEU A 125 -52.18 17.14 6.52
#